data_AF-A0A1I7SH74-F1
#
_entry.id   AF-A0A1I7SH74-F1
#
_cell.length_a   1.000
_cell.length_b   1.000
_cell.length_c   1.000
_cell.angle_alpha   90.00
_cell.angle_beta   90.00
_cell.angle_gamma   90.00
#
_symmetry.space_group_name_H-M   'P 1'
#
loop_
_entity.id
_entity.type
_entity.pdbx_description
1 polymer ?
#
loop_
_entity_poly.entity_id
_entity_poly.type
_entity_poly.pdbx_seq_one_letter_code
_entity_poly.pdbx_strand_id
1 'polypeptide(L)'
;IPNFVPEADTCQSGYYCVTTPESHAGHCCPHKCPLGTQVDTQYSCTPGGVERILGNLTLTQRPCPSDTHYCHYVAGDSFSQAICCKRPCNSMAPEALYINGECVPRGQLNSACQTHDQCGAAEGMECKDGQCICSDGFKPHLDAISNPIHNPSQTCTKDCAKDMLSRDTACFARTQLGGQCFVQEQCPANSGCYRGRCMCRCGYKQASNGKCVEIPPPTTQAPPQVIPQVPGLPTGKNLFSLFNDFLNGGGGGTVMAG
;
A
#
# COMPACT_ATOMS: atom_id res chain seq x y z
N ILE A 1 41.78 11.30 -1.57
CA ILE A 1 40.91 11.81 -0.48
C ILE A 1 41.37 13.25 -0.27
N PRO A 2 40.63 14.28 -0.73
CA PRO A 2 41.06 15.64 -0.48
C PRO A 2 40.96 15.88 1.02
N ASN A 3 42.06 16.35 1.62
CA ASN A 3 42.11 16.79 3.00
C ASN A 3 41.13 17.96 3.17
N PHE A 4 39.95 17.70 3.73
CA PHE A 4 39.09 18.76 4.22
C PHE A 4 39.82 19.44 5.37
N VAL A 5 40.24 20.69 5.17
CA VAL A 5 40.72 21.54 6.25
C VAL A 5 39.51 21.77 7.16
N PRO A 6 39.52 21.32 8.44
CA PRO A 6 38.49 21.71 9.38
C PRO A 6 38.44 23.24 9.41
N GLU A 7 37.24 23.84 9.35
CA GLU A 7 36.99 25.29 9.31
C GLU A 7 37.08 25.98 7.93
N ALA A 8 37.24 25.25 6.82
CA ALA A 8 37.15 25.85 5.48
C ALA A 8 35.73 26.30 5.09
N ASP A 9 34.70 25.77 5.75
CA ASP A 9 33.32 26.21 5.56
C ASP A 9 33.03 27.45 6.42
N THR A 10 32.88 28.59 5.75
CA THR A 10 32.58 29.89 6.36
C THR A 10 31.10 30.28 6.19
N CYS A 11 30.25 29.35 5.74
CA CYS A 11 28.84 29.63 5.54
C CYS A 11 28.10 29.83 6.86
N GLN A 12 27.11 30.73 6.82
CA GLN A 12 26.23 31.00 7.96
C GLN A 12 25.36 29.77 8.28
N SER A 13 24.85 29.69 9.52
CA SER A 13 23.90 28.64 9.89
C SER A 13 22.69 28.64 8.93
N GLY A 14 22.30 27.46 8.45
CA GLY A 14 21.26 27.32 7.42
C GLY A 14 21.79 27.30 5.99
N TYR A 15 23.10 27.48 5.80
CA TYR A 15 23.76 27.39 4.50
C TYR A 15 24.88 26.35 4.52
N TYR A 16 25.22 25.86 3.33
CA TYR A 16 26.33 24.94 3.12
C TYR A 16 27.23 25.40 2.00
N CYS A 17 28.52 25.10 2.13
CA CYS A 17 29.48 25.39 1.09
C CYS A 17 29.41 24.38 -0.06
N VAL A 18 29.29 24.89 -1.29
CA VAL A 18 29.45 24.13 -2.54
C VAL A 18 30.70 24.63 -3.24
N THR A 19 31.61 23.72 -3.57
CA THR A 19 32.80 24.02 -4.37
C THR A 19 32.73 23.27 -5.70
N THR A 20 33.30 23.87 -6.73
CA THR A 20 33.62 23.13 -7.97
C THR A 20 35.06 22.63 -7.88
N PRO A 21 35.42 21.53 -8.58
CA PRO A 21 36.79 21.03 -8.61
C PRO A 21 37.83 22.06 -9.09
N GLU A 22 37.37 23.07 -9.83
CA GLU A 22 38.18 24.09 -10.51
C GLU A 22 38.28 25.41 -9.73
N SER A 23 37.56 25.56 -8.62
CA SER A 23 37.51 26.80 -7.85
C SER A 23 38.06 26.62 -6.43
N HIS A 24 38.95 27.54 -6.03
CA HIS A 24 39.43 27.66 -4.64
C HIS A 24 38.45 28.40 -3.73
N ALA A 25 37.39 29.00 -4.28
CA ALA A 25 36.32 29.66 -3.55
C ALA A 25 35.01 28.87 -3.68
N GLY A 26 34.33 28.62 -2.56
CA GLY A 26 33.03 27.99 -2.52
C GLY A 26 31.88 29.00 -2.41
N HIS A 27 30.67 28.53 -2.74
CA HIS A 27 29.44 29.30 -2.63
C HIS A 27 28.57 28.76 -1.50
N CYS A 28 27.99 29.66 -0.70
CA CYS A 28 27.03 29.29 0.33
C CYS A 28 25.63 29.13 -0.27
N CYS A 29 25.17 27.89 -0.34
CA CYS A 29 23.83 27.53 -0.79
C CYS A 29 22.92 27.32 0.42
N PRO A 30 21.65 27.76 0.39
CA PRO A 30 20.73 27.53 1.50
C PRO A 30 20.37 26.04 1.58
N HIS A 31 20.31 25.49 2.78
CA HIS A 31 19.68 24.19 2.99
C HIS A 31 18.18 24.29 2.67
N LYS A 32 17.65 23.28 1.97
CA LYS A 32 16.22 23.19 1.64
C LYS A 32 15.70 21.80 1.92
N CYS A 33 14.59 21.72 2.64
CA CYS A 33 13.87 20.48 2.78
C CYS A 33 12.89 20.28 1.61
N PRO A 34 12.64 19.01 1.24
CA PRO A 34 11.53 18.64 0.36
C PRO A 34 10.19 19.20 0.85
N LEU A 35 9.26 19.43 -0.08
CA LEU A 35 7.90 19.89 0.19
C LEU A 35 7.83 21.25 0.91
N GLY A 36 8.90 22.04 0.84
CA GLY A 36 8.97 23.38 1.44
C GLY A 36 8.98 23.37 2.97
N THR A 37 9.30 22.24 3.62
CA THR A 37 9.41 22.21 5.08
C THR A 37 10.65 22.97 5.56
N GLN A 38 10.66 23.34 6.84
CA GLN A 38 11.77 24.07 7.43
C GLN A 38 12.89 23.11 7.84
N VAL A 39 14.12 23.52 7.56
CA VAL A 39 15.33 22.89 8.11
C VAL A 39 15.42 23.25 9.58
N ASP A 40 15.61 22.26 10.44
CA ASP A 40 15.78 22.49 11.87
C ASP A 40 17.25 22.31 12.26
N THR A 41 17.92 23.44 12.50
CA THR A 41 19.36 23.48 12.80
C THR A 41 19.68 23.13 14.26
N GLN A 42 18.67 22.94 15.12
CA GLN A 42 18.86 22.47 16.49
C GLN A 42 19.11 20.96 16.58
N TYR A 43 18.83 20.25 15.49
CA TYR A 43 18.96 18.80 15.40
C TYR A 43 19.98 18.37 14.35
N SER A 44 20.55 17.18 14.54
CA SER A 44 21.51 16.57 13.64
C SER A 44 21.08 15.16 13.23
N CYS A 45 21.37 14.81 11.98
CA CYS A 45 21.19 13.47 11.44
C CYS A 45 22.30 12.49 11.83
N THR A 46 23.29 12.95 12.59
CA THR A 46 24.30 12.08 13.20
C THR A 46 23.68 11.30 14.37
N PRO A 47 23.86 9.96 14.43
CA PRO A 47 23.44 9.17 15.57
C PRO A 47 24.04 9.71 16.88
N GLY A 48 23.19 9.99 17.88
CA GLY A 48 23.61 10.57 19.16
C GLY A 48 23.71 12.09 19.20
N GLY A 49 23.46 12.79 18.09
CA GLY A 49 23.62 14.24 18.00
C GLY A 49 25.06 14.65 17.71
N VAL A 50 25.33 15.95 17.77
CA VAL A 50 26.66 16.53 17.55
C VAL A 50 26.92 17.60 18.59
N GLU A 51 28.08 17.56 19.22
CA GLU A 51 28.60 18.65 20.04
C GLU A 51 29.85 19.20 19.35
N ARG A 52 29.83 20.47 18.92
CA ARG A 52 31.01 21.16 18.36
C ARG A 52 31.39 22.30 19.28
N ILE A 53 32.68 22.43 19.56
CA ILE A 53 33.24 23.57 20.26
C ILE A 53 33.86 24.50 19.21
N LEU A 54 33.26 25.68 19.01
CA LEU A 54 33.76 26.73 18.12
C LEU A 54 34.30 27.87 18.98
N GLY A 55 35.60 27.84 19.28
CA GLY A 55 36.22 28.82 20.17
C GLY A 55 35.70 28.70 21.60
N ASN A 56 34.93 29.70 22.05
CA ASN A 56 34.28 29.73 23.37
C ASN A 56 32.78 29.33 23.35
N LEU A 57 32.25 28.93 22.19
CA LEU A 57 30.85 28.57 22.00
C LEU A 57 30.70 27.06 21.82
N THR A 58 29.88 26.44 22.67
CA THR A 58 29.49 25.04 22.55
C THR A 58 28.19 24.96 21.75
N LEU A 59 28.25 24.40 20.55
CA LEU A 59 27.09 24.16 19.69
C LEU A 59 26.65 22.70 19.85
N THR A 60 25.58 22.48 20.62
CA THR A 60 25.02 21.15 20.87
C THR A 60 23.77 20.95 20.03
N GLN A 61 23.85 20.05 19.05
CA GLN A 61 22.71 19.60 18.25
C GLN A 61 22.23 18.24 18.76
N ARG A 62 20.93 18.13 19.05
CA ARG A 62 20.31 16.88 19.49
C ARG A 62 20.13 15.91 18.31
N PRO A 63 19.99 14.60 18.54
CA PRO A 63 19.62 13.68 17.45
C PRO A 63 18.27 14.07 16.83
N CYS A 64 18.17 13.98 15.50
CA CYS A 64 16.95 14.29 14.75
C CYS A 64 15.79 13.38 15.19
N PRO A 65 14.70 13.95 15.73
CA PRO A 65 13.62 13.16 16.33
C PRO A 65 12.72 12.57 15.23
N SER A 66 12.53 11.25 15.21
CA SER A 66 11.88 10.56 14.10
C SER A 66 10.36 10.73 14.04
N ASP A 67 9.73 11.17 15.13
CA ASP A 67 8.29 11.41 15.28
C ASP A 67 7.81 12.70 14.59
N THR A 68 8.67 13.72 14.61
CA THR A 68 8.39 15.09 14.16
C THR A 68 9.29 15.51 13.00
N HIS A 69 10.42 14.84 12.81
CA HIS A 69 11.40 15.15 11.77
C HIS A 69 11.81 13.90 10.99
N TYR A 70 12.52 14.14 9.89
CA TYR A 70 13.19 13.11 9.11
C TYR A 70 14.53 13.63 8.62
N CYS A 71 15.48 12.73 8.44
CA CYS A 71 16.76 13.07 7.83
C CYS A 71 16.64 13.04 6.31
N HIS A 72 16.87 14.20 5.69
CA HIS A 72 16.98 14.32 4.25
C HIS A 72 18.46 14.35 3.87
N TYR A 73 18.85 13.46 2.95
CA TYR A 73 20.21 13.35 2.48
C TYR A 73 20.31 13.99 1.10
N VAL A 74 21.21 14.97 0.98
CA VAL A 74 21.51 15.65 -0.28
C VAL A 74 22.96 15.35 -0.62
N ALA A 75 23.19 14.85 -1.83
CA ALA A 75 24.54 14.62 -2.33
C ALA A 75 24.67 15.21 -3.74
N GLY A 76 25.82 15.81 -4.00
CA GLY A 76 26.28 16.19 -5.33
C GLY A 76 27.73 15.74 -5.53
N ASP A 77 28.33 16.12 -6.66
CA ASP A 77 29.65 15.61 -7.05
C ASP A 77 30.77 15.97 -6.06
N SER A 78 30.64 17.10 -5.37
CA SER A 78 31.64 17.63 -4.44
C SER A 78 31.16 17.76 -2.99
N PHE A 79 29.91 17.40 -2.68
CA PHE A 79 29.34 17.58 -1.35
C PHE A 79 28.37 16.46 -0.98
N SER A 80 28.30 16.14 0.32
CA SER A 80 27.27 15.28 0.89
C SER A 80 26.83 15.83 2.23
N GLN A 81 25.52 15.91 2.44
CA GLN A 81 24.92 16.50 3.62
C GLN A 81 23.71 15.71 4.07
N ALA A 82 23.49 15.74 5.37
CA ALA A 82 22.29 15.22 6.01
C ALA A 82 21.67 16.35 6.83
N ILE A 83 20.48 16.79 6.42
CA ILE A 83 19.74 17.86 7.09
C ILE A 83 18.52 17.28 7.81
N CYS A 84 18.28 17.74 9.03
CA CYS A 84 17.08 17.37 9.78
C CYS A 84 15.92 18.27 9.32
N CYS A 85 14.92 17.66 8.71
CA CYS A 85 13.77 18.35 8.14
C CYS A 85 12.54 18.09 8.99
N LYS A 86 11.76 19.15 9.29
CA LYS A 86 10.44 18.96 9.87
C LYS A 86 9.61 18.09 8.94
N ARG A 87 8.96 17.07 9.50
CA ARG A 87 7.94 16.34 8.77
C ARG A 87 6.82 17.31 8.46
N PRO A 88 6.27 17.28 7.23
CA PRO A 88 5.10 18.05 6.89
C PRO A 88 4.01 17.79 7.94
N CYS A 89 3.73 16.52 8.27
CA CYS A 89 2.89 16.12 9.41
C CYS A 89 3.51 15.05 10.30
N ASN A 90 3.14 15.08 11.59
CA ASN A 90 3.69 14.17 12.60
C ASN A 90 3.34 12.70 12.29
N SER A 91 4.15 11.76 12.76
CA SER A 91 3.88 10.33 12.55
C SER A 91 2.61 9.83 13.27
N MET A 92 2.09 10.62 14.21
CA MET A 92 0.89 10.31 15.00
C MET A 92 -0.41 10.68 14.30
N ALA A 93 -0.36 11.46 13.22
CA ALA A 93 -1.46 11.82 12.36
C ALA A 93 -1.12 11.43 10.90
N PRO A 94 -0.97 10.12 10.61
CA PRO A 94 -0.57 9.65 9.28
C PRO A 94 -1.58 10.00 8.17
N GLU A 95 -2.81 10.33 8.55
CA GLU A 95 -3.88 10.74 7.65
C GLU A 95 -4.01 12.28 7.54
N ALA A 96 -3.15 13.07 8.21
CA ALA A 96 -3.17 14.51 8.06
C ALA A 96 -2.56 14.94 6.72
N LEU A 97 -3.13 16.00 6.14
CA LEU A 97 -2.62 16.66 4.95
C LEU A 97 -1.81 17.88 5.35
N TYR A 98 -0.70 18.10 4.66
CA TYR A 98 0.09 19.32 4.81
C TYR A 98 -0.32 20.34 3.75
N ILE A 99 -1.07 21.35 4.16
CA ILE A 99 -1.66 22.36 3.28
C ILE A 99 -1.30 23.74 3.84
N ASN A 100 -0.77 24.62 2.99
CA ASN A 100 -0.40 26.00 3.36
C ASN A 100 0.53 26.14 4.58
N GLY A 101 1.41 25.17 4.82
CA GLY A 101 2.35 25.22 5.95
C GLY A 101 1.81 24.66 7.26
N GLU A 102 0.57 24.16 7.27
CA GLU A 102 -0.07 23.57 8.45
C GLU A 102 -0.49 22.13 8.20
N CYS A 103 -0.54 21.35 9.29
CA CYS A 103 -1.17 20.03 9.27
C CYS A 103 -2.64 20.16 9.59
N VAL A 104 -3.43 19.67 8.67
CA VAL A 104 -4.87 19.62 8.83
C VAL A 104 -5.36 18.17 8.74
N PRO A 105 -6.34 17.77 9.56
CA PRO A 105 -6.90 16.43 9.48
C PRO A 105 -7.62 16.26 8.13
N ARG A 106 -7.56 15.04 7.57
CA ARG A 106 -8.47 14.68 6.48
C ARG A 106 -9.89 14.61 7.00
N GLY A 107 -10.77 15.30 6.30
CA GLY A 107 -12.20 15.31 6.54
C GLY A 107 -12.89 14.21 5.75
N GLN A 108 -13.79 13.50 6.44
CA GLN A 108 -14.78 12.62 5.84
C GLN A 108 -16.08 13.40 5.58
N LEU A 109 -17.04 12.80 4.88
CA LEU A 109 -18.34 13.42 4.67
C LEU A 109 -18.98 13.80 6.03
N ASN A 110 -19.46 15.03 6.15
CA ASN A 110 -20.03 15.66 7.36
C ASN A 110 -19.02 16.04 8.46
N SER A 111 -17.71 15.80 8.30
CA SER A 111 -16.73 16.30 9.27
C SER A 111 -16.48 17.80 9.11
N ALA A 112 -16.04 18.46 10.19
CA ALA A 112 -15.62 19.85 10.13
C ALA A 112 -14.41 20.06 9.21
N CYS A 113 -14.37 21.19 8.51
CA CYS A 113 -13.29 21.56 7.60
C CYS A 113 -13.08 23.08 7.56
N GLN A 114 -11.93 23.48 7.03
CA GLN A 114 -11.49 24.84 6.77
C GLN A 114 -11.18 25.05 5.28
N THR A 115 -10.71 24.02 4.58
CA THR A 115 -10.35 24.08 3.15
C THR A 115 -10.89 22.88 2.38
N HIS A 116 -11.12 23.03 1.08
CA HIS A 116 -11.62 21.95 0.22
C HIS A 116 -10.70 20.72 0.22
N ASP A 117 -9.38 20.94 0.22
CA ASP A 117 -8.38 19.87 0.17
C ASP A 117 -8.45 18.92 1.37
N GLN A 118 -9.02 19.34 2.50
CA GLN A 118 -9.23 18.47 3.65
C GLN A 118 -10.26 17.37 3.35
N CYS A 119 -11.30 17.70 2.58
CA CYS A 119 -12.45 16.82 2.36
C CYS A 119 -12.13 15.80 1.27
N GLY A 120 -11.82 14.56 1.65
CA GLY A 120 -11.51 13.49 0.68
C GLY A 120 -10.37 13.83 -0.30
N ALA A 121 -9.46 14.75 0.04
CA ALA A 121 -8.50 15.34 -0.91
C ALA A 121 -9.14 15.95 -2.17
N ALA A 122 -10.28 16.59 -2.01
CA ALA A 122 -11.11 17.16 -3.08
C ALA A 122 -11.62 16.12 -4.12
N GLU A 123 -11.58 14.83 -3.78
CA GLU A 123 -12.11 13.75 -4.63
C GLU A 123 -13.62 13.61 -4.44
N GLY A 124 -14.38 14.47 -5.10
CA GLY A 124 -15.85 14.44 -5.06
C GLY A 124 -16.47 14.98 -3.77
N MET A 125 -15.66 15.60 -2.91
CA MET A 125 -16.10 16.35 -1.75
C MET A 125 -15.56 17.78 -1.78
N GLU A 126 -16.29 18.68 -1.13
CA GLU A 126 -15.90 20.05 -0.93
C GLU A 126 -16.17 20.51 0.50
N CYS A 127 -15.38 21.46 0.99
CA CYS A 127 -15.67 22.15 2.23
C CYS A 127 -16.67 23.28 1.97
N LYS A 128 -17.89 23.15 2.50
CA LYS A 128 -18.92 24.18 2.40
C LYS A 128 -19.47 24.47 3.78
N ASP A 129 -19.54 25.75 4.13
CA ASP A 129 -20.02 26.22 5.43
C ASP A 129 -19.29 25.56 6.63
N GLY A 130 -18.00 25.26 6.47
CA GLY A 130 -17.17 24.63 7.49
C GLY A 130 -17.40 23.12 7.67
N GLN A 131 -18.11 22.47 6.75
CA GLN A 131 -18.38 21.04 6.77
C GLN A 131 -18.07 20.40 5.41
N CYS A 132 -17.48 19.20 5.43
CA CYS A 132 -17.26 18.43 4.21
C CYS A 132 -18.59 17.90 3.68
N ILE A 133 -18.91 18.23 2.42
CA ILE A 133 -20.10 17.78 1.71
C ILE A 133 -19.71 17.13 0.39
N CYS A 134 -20.63 16.41 -0.26
CA CYS A 134 -20.39 15.96 -1.64
C CYS A 134 -20.44 17.16 -2.59
N SER A 135 -19.47 17.24 -3.49
CA SER A 135 -19.45 18.25 -4.56
C SER A 135 -20.55 18.02 -5.58
N ASP A 136 -20.80 19.01 -6.43
CA ASP A 136 -21.76 18.89 -7.52
C ASP A 136 -21.51 17.64 -8.40
N GLY A 137 -22.58 16.88 -8.65
CA GLY A 137 -22.51 15.62 -9.38
C GLY A 137 -21.94 14.45 -8.56
N PHE A 138 -21.92 14.56 -7.23
CA PHE A 138 -21.63 13.47 -6.31
C PHE A 138 -22.75 13.33 -5.27
N LYS A 139 -22.92 12.10 -4.80
CA LYS A 139 -23.87 11.75 -3.72
C LYS A 139 -23.21 10.89 -2.65
N PRO A 140 -23.77 10.85 -1.43
CA PRO A 140 -23.29 9.95 -0.38
C PRO A 140 -23.26 8.50 -0.87
N HIS A 141 -22.15 7.79 -0.63
CA HIS A 141 -22.03 6.38 -1.00
C HIS A 141 -22.98 5.53 -0.17
N LEU A 142 -23.78 4.67 -0.81
CA LEU A 142 -24.68 3.76 -0.11
C LEU A 142 -24.17 2.32 -0.25
N ASP A 143 -23.81 1.71 0.86
CA ASP A 143 -23.54 0.29 1.00
C ASP A 143 -24.63 -0.41 1.84
N ALA A 144 -24.51 -1.72 2.05
CA ALA A 144 -25.49 -2.53 2.78
C ALA A 144 -25.61 -2.18 4.28
N ILE A 145 -24.66 -1.44 4.84
CA ILE A 145 -24.60 -1.08 6.27
C ILE A 145 -24.87 0.41 6.52
N SER A 146 -24.79 1.24 5.48
CA SER A 146 -25.06 2.66 5.51
C SER A 146 -26.56 2.92 5.54
N ASN A 147 -26.98 3.84 6.40
CA ASN A 147 -28.36 4.31 6.50
C ASN A 147 -28.34 5.84 6.61
N PRO A 148 -29.04 6.58 5.74
CA PRO A 148 -28.99 8.05 5.74
C PRO A 148 -29.31 8.72 7.09
N ILE A 149 -30.07 8.05 7.96
CA ILE A 149 -30.53 8.56 9.24
C ILE A 149 -29.70 7.99 10.41
N HIS A 150 -29.43 6.68 10.40
CA HIS A 150 -28.81 6.00 11.54
C HIS A 150 -27.31 5.73 11.41
N ASN A 151 -26.79 5.67 10.19
CA ASN A 151 -25.37 5.43 9.90
C ASN A 151 -25.01 6.09 8.55
N PRO A 152 -24.99 7.43 8.50
CA PRO A 152 -24.81 8.14 7.24
C PRO A 152 -23.44 7.81 6.64
N SER A 153 -23.40 7.79 5.32
CA SER A 153 -22.16 7.57 4.60
C SER A 153 -21.09 8.57 5.00
N GLN A 154 -19.84 8.10 5.02
CA GLN A 154 -18.67 8.93 5.26
C GLN A 154 -17.92 9.26 3.96
N THR A 155 -18.42 8.78 2.81
CA THR A 155 -17.79 8.96 1.50
C THR A 155 -18.79 9.42 0.44
N CYS A 156 -18.28 10.01 -0.64
CA CYS A 156 -19.08 10.42 -1.79
C CYS A 156 -18.75 9.54 -3.00
N THR A 157 -19.73 9.36 -3.87
CA THR A 157 -19.59 8.66 -5.15
C THR A 157 -20.23 9.46 -6.26
N LYS A 158 -19.64 9.40 -7.46
CA LYS A 158 -20.09 10.19 -8.60
C LYS A 158 -21.52 9.86 -9.02
N ASP A 159 -22.32 10.84 -9.37
CA ASP A 159 -23.62 10.64 -9.99
C ASP A 159 -23.43 10.26 -11.46
N CYS A 160 -23.65 8.99 -11.75
CA CYS A 160 -23.54 8.44 -13.08
C CYS A 160 -24.90 8.36 -13.77
N ALA A 161 -24.89 8.38 -15.11
CA ALA A 161 -26.08 8.10 -15.91
C ALA A 161 -26.69 6.74 -15.55
N LYS A 162 -28.00 6.59 -15.76
CA LYS A 162 -28.72 5.32 -15.60
C LYS A 162 -27.94 4.23 -16.36
N ASP A 163 -27.75 3.07 -15.72
CA ASP A 163 -27.01 1.89 -16.21
C ASP A 163 -25.47 1.92 -16.08
N MET A 164 -24.88 3.07 -15.74
CA MET A 164 -23.47 3.13 -15.38
C MET A 164 -23.26 2.89 -13.88
N LEU A 165 -22.17 2.22 -13.56
CA LEU A 165 -21.75 1.94 -12.18
C LEU A 165 -20.92 3.10 -11.68
N SER A 166 -21.36 3.70 -10.58
CA SER A 166 -20.56 4.67 -9.86
C SER A 166 -19.60 3.97 -8.92
N ARG A 167 -18.31 4.28 -9.04
CA ARG A 167 -17.30 3.83 -8.09
C ARG A 167 -16.24 4.92 -7.94
N ASP A 168 -16.06 5.38 -6.71
CA ASP A 168 -15.19 6.50 -6.35
C ASP A 168 -15.53 7.75 -7.18
N THR A 169 -14.58 8.26 -7.95
CA THR A 169 -14.70 9.47 -8.79
C THR A 169 -15.06 9.18 -10.24
N ALA A 170 -15.35 7.93 -10.58
CA ALA A 170 -15.54 7.49 -11.97
C ALA A 170 -16.86 6.76 -12.19
N CYS A 171 -17.32 6.85 -13.43
CA CYS A 171 -18.48 6.14 -13.93
C CYS A 171 -18.02 5.04 -14.89
N PHE A 172 -18.39 3.81 -14.59
CA PHE A 172 -17.97 2.63 -15.34
C PHE A 172 -19.17 1.97 -16.03
N ALA A 173 -19.07 1.75 -17.34
CA ALA A 173 -20.04 0.94 -18.05
C ALA A 173 -19.89 -0.55 -17.68
N ARG A 174 -21.02 -1.27 -17.64
CA ARG A 174 -20.99 -2.74 -17.63
C ARG A 174 -20.36 -3.25 -18.93
N THR A 175 -19.73 -4.40 -18.85
CA THR A 175 -19.02 -5.03 -19.97
C THR A 175 -19.40 -6.51 -20.08
N GLN A 176 -19.01 -7.13 -21.18
CA GLN A 176 -19.22 -8.55 -21.43
C GLN A 176 -18.03 -9.40 -20.95
N LEU A 177 -18.18 -10.73 -20.94
CA LEU A 177 -17.06 -11.64 -20.69
C LEU A 177 -15.91 -11.38 -21.67
N GLY A 178 -14.67 -11.41 -21.16
CA GLY A 178 -13.45 -11.08 -21.89
C GLY A 178 -13.22 -9.58 -22.12
N GLY A 179 -14.25 -8.76 -21.92
CA GLY A 179 -14.18 -7.29 -22.03
C GLY A 179 -13.35 -6.66 -20.91
N GLN A 180 -12.88 -5.44 -21.15
CA GLN A 180 -12.06 -4.70 -20.18
C GLN A 180 -12.89 -4.24 -19.00
N CYS A 181 -12.30 -4.31 -17.81
CA CYS A 181 -12.93 -3.89 -16.55
C CYS A 181 -11.88 -3.32 -15.59
N PHE A 182 -12.37 -2.51 -14.66
CA PHE A 182 -11.62 -1.92 -13.55
C PHE A 182 -12.19 -2.37 -12.21
N VAL A 183 -13.50 -2.61 -12.14
CA VAL A 183 -14.20 -3.04 -10.92
C VAL A 183 -15.05 -4.28 -11.17
N GLN A 184 -15.32 -5.03 -10.10
CA GLN A 184 -15.94 -6.36 -10.18
C GLN A 184 -17.36 -6.34 -10.75
N GLU A 185 -18.12 -5.29 -10.44
CA GLU A 185 -19.54 -5.14 -10.77
C GLU A 185 -19.77 -4.80 -12.25
N GLN A 186 -18.72 -4.37 -12.98
CA GLN A 186 -18.79 -4.21 -14.43
C GLN A 186 -19.02 -5.54 -15.15
N CYS A 187 -18.60 -6.64 -14.52
CA CYS A 187 -18.64 -7.95 -15.13
C CYS A 187 -20.05 -8.59 -14.99
N PRO A 188 -20.45 -9.43 -15.96
CA PRO A 188 -21.72 -10.17 -15.89
C PRO A 188 -21.83 -11.09 -14.67
N ALA A 189 -23.04 -11.60 -14.41
CA ALA A 189 -23.26 -12.57 -13.33
C ALA A 189 -22.30 -13.77 -13.41
N ASN A 190 -21.88 -14.27 -12.24
CA ASN A 190 -20.94 -15.38 -12.08
C ASN A 190 -19.55 -15.14 -12.69
N SER A 191 -19.21 -13.88 -12.94
CA SER A 191 -17.90 -13.45 -13.41
C SER A 191 -17.32 -12.35 -12.52
N GLY A 192 -16.05 -12.04 -12.70
CA GLY A 192 -15.34 -11.02 -11.96
C GLY A 192 -14.25 -10.40 -12.82
N CYS A 193 -13.79 -9.23 -12.41
CA CYS A 193 -12.70 -8.52 -13.05
C CYS A 193 -11.36 -9.09 -12.57
N TYR A 194 -10.69 -9.83 -13.45
CA TYR A 194 -9.40 -10.46 -13.17
C TYR A 194 -8.40 -9.97 -14.20
N ARG A 195 -7.30 -9.34 -13.73
CA ARG A 195 -6.25 -8.77 -14.60
C ARG A 195 -6.82 -7.83 -15.68
N GLY A 196 -7.79 -7.00 -15.28
CA GLY A 196 -8.43 -6.02 -16.15
C GLY A 196 -9.41 -6.59 -17.17
N ARG A 197 -9.80 -7.88 -17.06
CA ARG A 197 -10.81 -8.49 -17.93
C ARG A 197 -11.85 -9.31 -17.16
N CYS A 198 -13.07 -9.32 -17.67
CA CYS A 198 -14.13 -10.13 -17.06
C CYS A 198 -13.95 -11.62 -17.36
N MET A 199 -13.73 -12.42 -16.32
CA MET A 199 -13.57 -13.88 -16.43
C MET A 199 -14.50 -14.58 -15.45
N CYS A 200 -14.89 -15.83 -15.75
CA CYS A 200 -15.74 -16.61 -14.86
C CYS A 200 -15.07 -16.81 -13.50
N ARG A 201 -15.87 -16.72 -12.43
CA ARG A 201 -15.42 -17.01 -11.07
C ARG A 201 -15.14 -18.51 -10.93
N CYS A 202 -14.41 -18.88 -9.88
CA CYS A 202 -14.19 -20.28 -9.52
C CYS A 202 -15.51 -21.05 -9.43
N GLY A 203 -15.52 -22.29 -9.94
CA GLY A 203 -16.74 -23.11 -10.03
C GLY A 203 -17.61 -22.82 -11.24
N TYR A 204 -17.22 -21.87 -12.11
CA TYR A 204 -17.93 -21.57 -13.36
C TYR A 204 -17.01 -21.67 -14.57
N LYS A 205 -17.55 -22.11 -15.71
CA LYS A 205 -16.87 -22.13 -17.02
C LYS A 205 -17.64 -21.29 -18.03
N GLN A 206 -16.91 -20.77 -19.02
CA GLN A 206 -17.53 -20.05 -20.12
C GLN A 206 -18.28 -21.04 -21.03
N ALA A 207 -19.58 -20.82 -21.20
CA ALA A 207 -20.40 -21.53 -22.17
C ALA A 207 -20.31 -20.86 -23.55
N SER A 208 -20.74 -21.58 -24.60
CA SER A 208 -20.76 -21.10 -25.98
C SER A 208 -21.63 -19.85 -26.20
N ASN A 209 -22.61 -19.62 -25.33
CA ASN A 209 -23.45 -18.42 -25.34
C ASN A 209 -22.77 -17.19 -24.69
N GLY A 210 -21.49 -17.28 -24.32
CA GLY A 210 -20.77 -16.18 -23.70
C GLY A 210 -21.19 -15.86 -22.26
N LYS A 211 -21.81 -16.82 -21.54
CA LYS A 211 -22.15 -16.71 -20.11
C LYS A 211 -21.32 -17.68 -19.27
N CYS A 212 -21.16 -17.37 -17.99
CA CYS A 212 -20.54 -18.26 -17.02
C CYS A 212 -21.58 -19.22 -16.44
N VAL A 213 -21.37 -20.52 -16.66
CA VAL A 213 -22.23 -21.60 -16.18
C VAL A 213 -21.49 -22.45 -15.16
N GLU A 214 -22.20 -22.98 -14.17
CA GLU A 214 -21.59 -23.82 -13.13
C GLU A 214 -20.89 -25.03 -13.76
N ILE A 215 -19.70 -25.33 -13.24
CA ILE A 215 -18.98 -26.55 -13.55
C ILE A 215 -19.64 -27.65 -12.70
N PRO A 216 -20.07 -28.76 -13.30
CA PRO A 216 -20.58 -29.88 -12.51
C PRO A 216 -19.53 -30.29 -11.47
N PRO A 217 -19.93 -30.63 -10.23
CA PRO A 217 -18.99 -31.13 -9.25
C PRO A 217 -18.21 -32.30 -9.85
N PRO A 218 -16.89 -32.42 -9.59
CA PRO A 218 -16.10 -33.51 -10.13
C PRO A 218 -16.78 -34.82 -9.74
N THR A 219 -17.14 -35.63 -10.74
CA THR A 219 -17.72 -36.94 -10.50
C THR A 219 -16.68 -37.76 -9.74
N THR A 220 -16.94 -38.06 -8.48
CA THR A 220 -16.12 -38.94 -7.63
C THR A 220 -16.18 -40.41 -8.08
N GLN A 221 -16.49 -40.69 -9.34
CA GLN A 221 -16.44 -42.02 -9.91
C GLN A 221 -15.05 -42.21 -10.52
N ALA A 222 -14.19 -42.90 -9.77
CA ALA A 222 -12.99 -43.49 -10.35
C ALA A 222 -13.44 -44.38 -11.53
N PRO A 223 -12.77 -44.32 -12.69
CA PRO A 223 -13.03 -45.26 -13.77
C PRO A 223 -12.86 -46.69 -13.22
N PRO A 224 -13.71 -47.66 -13.63
CA PRO A 224 -13.51 -49.05 -13.26
C PRO A 224 -12.08 -49.43 -13.64
N GLN A 225 -11.29 -49.85 -12.64
CA GLN A 225 -9.94 -50.33 -12.88
C GLN A 225 -10.07 -51.59 -13.73
N VAL A 226 -9.76 -51.49 -15.03
CA VAL A 226 -9.61 -52.67 -15.89
C VAL A 226 -8.32 -53.35 -15.44
N ILE A 227 -8.44 -54.33 -14.54
CA ILE A 227 -7.33 -55.16 -14.11
C ILE A 227 -6.93 -56.03 -15.31
N PRO A 228 -5.71 -55.93 -15.86
CA PRO A 228 -5.24 -56.86 -16.87
C PRO A 228 -5.20 -58.26 -16.26
N GLN A 229 -5.96 -59.21 -16.81
CA GLN A 229 -5.90 -60.61 -16.40
C GLN A 229 -4.52 -61.17 -16.80
N VAL A 230 -3.66 -61.37 -15.80
CA VAL A 230 -2.40 -62.10 -15.96
C VAL A 230 -2.72 -63.59 -15.91
N PRO A 231 -2.36 -64.40 -16.92
CA PRO A 231 -2.60 -65.83 -16.90
C PRO A 231 -1.77 -66.50 -15.79
N GLY A 232 -2.43 -67.15 -14.82
CA GLY A 232 -1.77 -68.05 -13.85
C GLY A 232 -2.04 -67.82 -12.36
N LEU A 233 -2.94 -66.92 -11.95
CA LEU A 233 -3.25 -66.67 -10.53
C LEU A 233 -4.58 -67.32 -10.11
N PRO A 234 -4.65 -68.12 -9.02
CA PRO A 234 -5.90 -68.64 -8.51
C PRO A 234 -6.80 -67.50 -8.00
N THR A 235 -8.06 -67.54 -8.45
CA THR A 235 -9.09 -66.53 -8.22
C THR A 235 -9.37 -66.36 -6.73
N GLY A 236 -9.24 -65.14 -6.20
CA GLY A 236 -9.81 -64.79 -4.88
C GLY A 236 -8.98 -63.96 -3.91
N LYS A 237 -7.80 -63.43 -4.27
CA LYS A 237 -7.08 -62.46 -3.42
C LYS A 237 -6.73 -61.20 -4.20
N ASN A 238 -7.21 -60.05 -3.71
CA ASN A 238 -6.98 -58.73 -4.29
C ASN A 238 -5.51 -58.32 -4.09
N LEU A 239 -4.93 -57.63 -5.08
CA LEU A 239 -3.55 -57.13 -5.06
C LEU A 239 -3.23 -56.25 -3.83
N PHE A 240 -4.24 -55.62 -3.22
CA PHE A 240 -4.12 -54.86 -1.98
C PHE A 240 -3.78 -55.69 -0.73
N SER A 241 -4.09 -57.00 -0.71
CA SER A 241 -3.67 -57.86 0.43
C SER A 241 -2.18 -58.18 0.38
N LEU A 242 -1.58 -58.26 -0.82
CA LEU A 242 -0.15 -58.50 -1.00
C LEU A 242 0.72 -57.33 -0.53
N PHE A 243 0.24 -56.09 -0.68
CA PHE A 243 0.96 -54.90 -0.19
C PHE A 243 0.92 -54.78 1.34
N ASN A 244 -0.18 -55.18 1.98
CA ASN A 244 -0.29 -55.17 3.44
C ASN A 244 0.58 -56.25 4.10
N ASP A 245 0.78 -57.40 3.43
CA ASP A 245 1.66 -58.47 3.91
C ASP A 245 3.15 -58.11 3.78
N PHE A 246 3.51 -57.18 2.88
CA PHE A 246 4.90 -56.71 2.70
C PHE A 246 5.31 -55.61 3.68
N LEU A 247 4.34 -54.79 4.15
CA LEU A 247 4.59 -53.68 5.08
C LEU A 247 4.38 -54.04 6.56
N ASN A 248 3.78 -55.20 6.85
CA ASN A 248 3.55 -55.67 8.23
C ASN A 248 4.49 -56.80 8.67
N GLY A 249 5.64 -56.92 8.01
CA GLY A 249 6.74 -57.83 8.38
C GLY A 249 7.80 -57.12 9.23
N GLY A 250 7.52 -56.87 10.51
CA GLY A 250 8.55 -56.33 11.41
C GLY A 250 8.07 -56.01 12.83
N GLY A 251 8.04 -57.00 13.71
CA GLY A 251 7.96 -56.74 15.15
C GLY A 251 7.30 -57.86 15.96
N GLY A 252 8.03 -58.92 16.26
CA GLY A 252 7.54 -60.01 17.12
C GLY A 252 8.66 -60.85 17.71
N GLY A 253 9.49 -60.25 18.56
CA GLY A 253 10.56 -60.92 19.29
C GLY A 253 10.49 -60.64 20.80
N THR A 254 9.94 -61.62 21.53
CA THR A 254 10.19 -61.99 22.94
C THR A 254 9.94 -60.99 24.08
N VAL A 255 8.86 -61.28 24.82
CA VAL A 255 8.72 -61.08 26.28
C VAL A 255 9.59 -62.09 27.03
N MET A 256 10.40 -61.62 27.99
CA MET A 256 10.83 -62.38 29.17
C MET A 256 10.76 -61.45 30.38
N ALA A 257 10.08 -61.93 31.43
CA ALA A 257 9.83 -61.25 32.69
C ALA A 257 11.11 -61.15 33.55
N GLY A 258 11.23 -60.04 34.27
CA GLY A 258 12.25 -59.74 35.27
C GLY A 258 12.04 -58.33 35.80
#